data_AF-A0A7S1AIF0-F1
#
_entry.id   AF-A0A7S1AIF0-F1
#
_cell.length_a   1.000
_cell.length_b   1.000
_cell.length_c   1.000
_cell.angle_alpha   90.00
_cell.angle_beta   90.00
_cell.angle_gamma   90.00
#
_symmetry.space_group_name_H-M   'P 1'
#
loop_
_entity.id
_entity.type
_entity.pdbx_description
1 polymer ?
#
loop_
_entity_poly.entity_id
_entity_poly.type
_entity_poly.pdbx_seq_one_letter_code
_entity_poly.pdbx_strand_id
1 'polypeptide(L)'
;MRLVRTGKFSSLMSSIFVWVTEEKLRSACNILFLLVFIAIINHYVSCGWYLLGSQVSGDHSWVDFFEVDVNRTLFYTYTTSLHWSLTQFTPASMEITPRSGAERVYAVCTLLFAMVVFSSFVSSITSSMTQIRQHQSEMEQSQRELRSFFSHKKVSVELCQRIWMHLRQSQWSSRKTMHENQLKILARLPDSLKSKLRDELFSPILTKAPVIQWISNGNVHGMSALCSQAVTEVTVVSKEELFVAGMV
;
A
#
# COMPACT_ATOMS: atom_id res chain seq x y z
N MET A 1 -19.48 16.45 -15.03
CA MET A 1 -19.01 16.65 -13.62
C MET A 1 -18.70 15.37 -12.82
N ARG A 2 -19.05 14.13 -13.23
CA ARG A 2 -18.76 12.91 -12.44
C ARG A 2 -17.30 12.40 -12.55
N LEU A 3 -16.61 12.69 -13.66
CA LEU A 3 -15.20 12.29 -13.89
C LEU A 3 -14.19 12.97 -12.93
N VAL A 4 -14.51 14.15 -12.38
CA VAL A 4 -13.60 14.85 -11.44
C VAL A 4 -13.50 14.10 -10.08
N ARG A 5 -14.45 13.22 -9.76
CA ARG A 5 -14.38 12.41 -8.53
C ARG A 5 -13.34 11.29 -8.60
N THR A 6 -12.93 10.82 -9.79
CA THR A 6 -11.86 9.81 -9.90
C THR A 6 -10.49 10.41 -9.56
N GLY A 7 -10.29 11.72 -9.76
CA GLY A 7 -9.10 12.44 -9.29
C GLY A 7 -9.00 12.54 -7.77
N LYS A 8 -10.13 12.46 -7.04
CA LYS A 8 -10.08 12.39 -5.57
C LYS A 8 -9.57 11.02 -5.07
N PHE A 9 -9.77 9.95 -5.84
CA PHE A 9 -9.30 8.61 -5.50
C PHE A 9 -7.77 8.55 -5.38
N SER A 10 -7.03 9.23 -6.27
CA SER A 10 -5.57 9.28 -6.19
C SER A 10 -5.06 10.06 -4.97
N SER A 11 -5.74 11.14 -4.56
CA SER A 11 -5.38 11.86 -3.33
C SER A 11 -5.69 11.05 -2.06
N LEU A 12 -6.81 10.33 -2.07
CA LEU A 12 -7.23 9.48 -0.96
C LEU A 12 -6.30 8.26 -0.84
N MET A 13 -5.79 7.76 -1.97
CA MET A 13 -4.71 6.78 -2.04
C MET A 13 -3.46 7.30 -1.33
N SER A 14 -2.94 8.48 -1.67
CA SER A 14 -1.74 9.02 -1.00
C SER A 14 -1.92 9.16 0.50
N SER A 15 -3.11 9.57 0.96
CA SER A 15 -3.40 9.71 2.38
C SER A 15 -3.43 8.37 3.11
N ILE A 16 -4.08 7.33 2.55
CA ILE A 16 -4.12 5.99 3.16
C ILE A 16 -2.72 5.37 3.22
N PHE A 17 -1.90 5.54 2.17
CA PHE A 17 -0.54 5.00 2.11
C PHE A 17 0.38 5.53 3.21
N VAL A 18 0.14 6.74 3.72
CA VAL A 18 0.91 7.31 4.84
C VAL A 18 0.65 6.57 6.16
N TRP A 19 -0.55 6.01 6.34
CA TRP A 19 -0.92 5.29 7.56
C TRP A 19 -0.59 3.80 7.53
N VAL A 20 -0.28 3.25 6.35
CA VAL A 20 0.04 1.84 6.18
C VAL A 20 1.56 1.63 6.31
N THR A 21 1.99 1.34 7.54
CA THR A 21 3.40 1.10 7.88
C THR A 21 3.87 -0.33 7.55
N GLU A 22 2.95 -1.30 7.53
CA GLU A 22 3.25 -2.69 7.21
C GLU A 22 3.41 -2.89 5.69
N GLU A 23 4.58 -3.35 5.25
CA GLU A 23 4.90 -3.55 3.83
C GLU A 23 3.96 -4.54 3.13
N LYS A 24 3.48 -5.54 3.88
CA LYS A 24 2.49 -6.53 3.39
C LYS A 24 1.14 -5.89 3.13
N LEU A 25 0.67 -5.06 4.07
CA LEU A 25 -0.58 -4.33 3.91
C LEU A 25 -0.47 -3.31 2.78
N ARG A 26 0.67 -2.64 2.66
CA ARG A 26 0.94 -1.69 1.57
C ARG A 26 0.85 -2.34 0.20
N SER A 27 1.46 -3.51 0.04
CA SER A 27 1.42 -4.30 -1.20
C SER A 27 0.00 -4.79 -1.52
N ALA A 28 -0.73 -5.30 -0.52
CA ALA A 28 -2.11 -5.74 -0.67
C ALA A 28 -3.06 -4.59 -1.06
N CYS A 29 -2.92 -3.43 -0.42
CA CYS A 29 -3.66 -2.22 -0.76
C CYS A 29 -3.40 -1.80 -2.21
N ASN A 30 -2.14 -1.79 -2.65
CA ASN A 30 -1.78 -1.47 -4.04
C ASN A 30 -2.51 -2.37 -5.05
N ILE A 31 -2.50 -3.69 -4.82
CA ILE A 31 -3.19 -4.65 -5.68
C ILE A 31 -4.70 -4.41 -5.67
N LEU A 32 -5.29 -4.19 -4.50
CA LEU A 32 -6.72 -3.89 -4.37
C LEU A 32 -7.12 -2.62 -5.13
N PHE A 33 -6.33 -1.56 -5.02
CA PHE A 33 -6.60 -0.31 -5.75
C PHE A 33 -6.50 -0.50 -7.26
N LEU A 34 -5.54 -1.31 -7.72
CA LEU A 34 -5.39 -1.63 -9.13
C LEU A 34 -6.58 -2.45 -9.66
N LEU A 35 -7.10 -3.38 -8.87
CA LEU A 35 -8.34 -4.12 -9.19
C LEU A 35 -9.55 -3.19 -9.31
N VAL A 36 -9.71 -2.24 -8.38
CA VAL A 36 -10.78 -1.24 -8.44
C VAL A 36 -10.66 -0.36 -9.69
N PHE A 37 -9.44 0.04 -10.04
CA PHE A 37 -9.16 0.82 -11.25
C PHE A 37 -9.55 0.05 -12.52
N ILE A 38 -9.19 -1.24 -12.61
CA ILE A 38 -9.58 -2.12 -13.73
C ILE A 38 -11.11 -2.28 -13.81
N ALA A 39 -11.79 -2.43 -12.67
CA ALA A 39 -13.24 -2.53 -12.63
C ALA A 39 -13.93 -1.26 -13.14
N ILE A 40 -13.42 -0.07 -12.78
CA ILE A 40 -13.93 1.22 -13.27
C ILE A 40 -13.72 1.34 -14.78
N ILE A 41 -12.53 0.98 -15.29
CA ILE A 41 -12.27 0.97 -16.73
C ILE A 41 -13.24 0.04 -17.46
N ASN A 42 -13.41 -1.19 -16.97
CA ASN A 42 -14.32 -2.17 -17.57
C ASN A 42 -15.77 -1.69 -17.57
N HIS A 43 -16.20 -0.97 -16.52
CA HIS A 43 -17.49 -0.31 -16.53
C HIS A 43 -17.63 0.67 -17.71
N TYR A 44 -16.66 1.58 -17.90
CA TYR A 44 -16.70 2.54 -19.03
C TYR A 44 -16.63 1.87 -20.39
N VAL A 45 -15.77 0.85 -20.56
CA VAL A 45 -15.68 0.06 -21.79
C VAL A 45 -16.99 -0.67 -22.07
N SER A 46 -17.59 -1.29 -21.05
CA SER A 46 -18.88 -1.98 -21.20
C SER A 46 -20.03 -1.04 -21.57
N CYS A 47 -20.09 0.15 -20.96
CA CYS A 47 -21.06 1.17 -21.32
C CYS A 47 -20.84 1.68 -22.75
N GLY A 48 -19.59 1.85 -23.17
CA GLY A 48 -19.25 2.23 -24.54
C GLY A 48 -19.65 1.16 -25.56
N TRP A 49 -19.42 -0.11 -25.23
CA TRP A 49 -19.84 -1.26 -26.04
C TRP A 49 -21.36 -1.33 -26.23
N TYR A 50 -22.12 -1.12 -25.16
CA TYR A 50 -23.59 -1.06 -25.23
C TYR A 50 -24.11 0.16 -25.98
N LEU A 51 -23.51 1.33 -25.77
CA LEU A 51 -23.90 2.54 -26.49
C LEU A 51 -23.65 2.38 -27.99
N LEU A 52 -22.52 1.78 -28.37
CA LEU A 52 -22.19 1.53 -29.76
C LEU A 52 -23.18 0.55 -30.39
N GLY A 53 -23.53 -0.54 -29.71
CA GLY A 53 -24.51 -1.50 -30.21
C GLY A 53 -25.92 -0.92 -30.34
N SER A 54 -26.35 -0.05 -29.42
CA SER A 54 -27.70 0.53 -29.44
C SER A 54 -27.90 1.67 -30.46
N GLN A 55 -26.82 2.24 -31.02
CA GLN A 55 -26.90 3.34 -32.01
C GLN A 55 -26.80 2.88 -33.46
N VAL A 56 -26.39 1.64 -33.74
CA VAL A 56 -26.24 1.15 -35.11
C VAL A 56 -27.62 0.87 -35.69
N SER A 57 -28.14 1.84 -36.45
CA SER A 57 -29.41 1.73 -37.16
C SER A 57 -29.15 1.19 -38.57
N GLY A 58 -29.33 -0.12 -38.78
CA GLY A 58 -29.39 -0.72 -40.13
C GLY A 58 -28.42 -1.86 -40.42
N ASP A 59 -27.38 -2.05 -39.61
CA ASP A 59 -26.51 -3.24 -39.63
C ASP A 59 -26.76 -4.03 -38.35
N HIS A 60 -27.03 -5.33 -38.46
CA HIS A 60 -27.28 -6.23 -37.32
C HIS A 60 -26.24 -6.00 -36.21
N SER A 61 -26.57 -5.27 -35.14
CA SER A 61 -25.64 -5.02 -34.05
C SER A 61 -25.51 -6.24 -33.15
N TRP A 62 -24.51 -6.25 -32.27
CA TRP A 62 -24.42 -7.29 -31.25
C TRP A 62 -25.66 -7.28 -30.34
N VAL A 63 -26.25 -6.10 -30.10
CA VAL A 63 -27.45 -5.92 -29.28
C VAL A 63 -28.65 -6.52 -30.01
N ASP A 64 -28.84 -6.21 -31.29
CA ASP A 64 -29.96 -6.74 -32.09
C ASP A 64 -29.92 -8.26 -32.19
N PHE A 65 -28.74 -8.85 -32.38
CA PHE A 65 -28.57 -10.29 -32.45
C PHE A 65 -28.86 -10.99 -31.11
N PHE A 66 -28.62 -10.29 -29.99
CA PHE A 66 -28.73 -10.84 -28.65
C PHE A 66 -30.09 -10.55 -27.98
N GLU A 67 -30.80 -9.49 -28.41
CA GLU A 67 -32.12 -9.09 -27.94
C GLU A 67 -33.29 -9.74 -28.70
N VAL A 68 -33.03 -10.61 -29.69
CA VAL A 68 -34.09 -11.38 -30.39
C VAL A 68 -34.88 -12.28 -29.42
N ASP A 69 -34.31 -12.64 -28.26
CA ASP A 69 -35.00 -13.38 -27.19
C ASP A 69 -35.58 -12.44 -26.11
N VAL A 70 -36.88 -12.21 -26.23
CA VAL A 70 -37.89 -11.67 -25.29
C VAL A 70 -37.43 -11.35 -23.85
N ASN A 71 -37.64 -10.10 -23.42
CA ASN A 71 -37.65 -9.60 -22.02
C ASN A 71 -36.32 -9.64 -21.23
N ARG A 72 -35.21 -9.21 -21.82
CA ARG A 72 -33.97 -9.04 -21.04
C ARG A 72 -34.00 -7.74 -20.24
N THR A 73 -33.69 -7.82 -18.95
CA THR A 73 -33.63 -6.66 -18.06
C THR A 73 -32.40 -5.81 -18.37
N LEU A 74 -32.47 -4.50 -18.10
CA LEU A 74 -31.29 -3.61 -18.19
C LEU A 74 -30.09 -4.14 -17.40
N PHE A 75 -30.34 -4.81 -16.28
CA PHE A 75 -29.30 -5.46 -15.48
C PHE A 75 -28.60 -6.58 -16.27
N TYR A 76 -29.36 -7.43 -16.96
CA TYR A 76 -28.81 -8.52 -17.75
C TYR A 76 -27.97 -8.00 -18.94
N THR A 77 -28.46 -6.98 -19.65
CA THR A 77 -27.71 -6.37 -20.76
C THR A 77 -26.44 -5.67 -20.26
N TYR A 78 -26.50 -5.01 -19.10
CA TYR A 78 -25.33 -4.43 -18.45
C TYR A 78 -24.29 -5.49 -18.05
N THR A 79 -24.69 -6.54 -17.33
CA THR A 79 -23.75 -7.58 -16.88
C THR A 79 -23.16 -8.35 -18.06
N THR A 80 -23.91 -8.52 -19.13
CA THR A 80 -23.45 -9.10 -20.38
C THR A 80 -22.39 -8.22 -21.06
N SER A 81 -22.65 -6.91 -21.18
CA SER A 81 -21.69 -5.95 -21.72
C SER A 81 -20.41 -5.88 -20.86
N LEU A 82 -20.57 -5.97 -19.54
CA LEU A 82 -19.47 -5.98 -18.59
C LEU A 82 -18.65 -7.27 -18.70
N HIS A 83 -19.30 -8.42 -18.88
CA HIS A 83 -18.63 -9.69 -19.13
C HIS A 83 -17.81 -9.64 -20.42
N TRP A 84 -18.39 -9.14 -21.52
CA TRP A 84 -17.67 -8.93 -22.78
C TRP A 84 -16.44 -8.02 -22.61
N SER A 85 -16.58 -6.93 -21.86
CA SER A 85 -15.44 -6.05 -21.57
C SER A 85 -14.36 -6.81 -20.78
N LEU A 86 -14.74 -7.54 -19.73
CA LEU A 86 -13.80 -8.29 -18.90
C LEU A 86 -13.03 -9.35 -19.69
N THR A 87 -13.67 -10.01 -20.66
CA THR A 87 -13.00 -11.01 -21.51
C THR A 87 -11.94 -10.41 -22.43
N GLN A 88 -11.96 -9.09 -22.69
CA GLN A 88 -10.89 -8.41 -23.42
C GLN A 88 -9.64 -8.21 -22.55
N PHE A 89 -9.81 -8.02 -21.24
CA PHE A 89 -8.72 -7.83 -20.27
C PHE A 89 -8.17 -9.15 -19.73
N THR A 90 -9.05 -10.14 -19.58
CA THR A 90 -8.70 -11.47 -19.11
C THR A 90 -9.18 -12.45 -20.17
N PRO A 91 -8.28 -13.00 -21.01
CA PRO A 91 -8.67 -13.85 -22.11
C PRO A 91 -9.62 -14.96 -21.65
N ALA A 92 -10.87 -14.86 -22.09
CA ALA A 92 -11.95 -15.76 -21.75
C ALA A 92 -12.89 -15.88 -22.95
N SER A 93 -13.62 -16.99 -23.04
CA SER A 93 -14.60 -17.20 -24.11
C SER A 93 -15.85 -16.35 -23.87
N MET A 94 -16.33 -15.70 -24.93
CA MET A 94 -17.59 -14.95 -24.92
C MET A 94 -18.36 -15.25 -26.21
N GLU A 95 -19.67 -15.44 -26.09
CA GLU A 95 -20.56 -15.73 -27.23
C GLU A 95 -20.86 -14.47 -28.07
N ILE A 96 -20.70 -13.29 -27.48
CA ILE A 96 -20.93 -12.00 -28.12
C ILE A 96 -19.71 -11.59 -28.92
N THR A 97 -19.92 -11.40 -30.21
CA THR A 97 -18.87 -10.98 -31.16
C THR A 97 -19.31 -9.72 -31.92
N PRO A 98 -18.35 -8.88 -32.35
CA PRO A 98 -18.66 -7.71 -33.17
C PRO A 98 -19.32 -8.11 -34.49
N ARG A 99 -20.44 -7.48 -34.80
CA ARG A 99 -21.25 -7.71 -36.01
C ARG A 99 -21.12 -6.57 -37.02
N SER A 100 -20.80 -5.35 -36.60
CA SER A 100 -20.56 -4.21 -37.49
C SER A 100 -19.08 -3.83 -37.59
N GLY A 101 -18.71 -3.07 -38.63
CA GLY A 101 -17.35 -2.54 -38.79
C GLY A 101 -16.93 -1.62 -37.64
N ALA A 102 -17.85 -0.79 -37.15
CA ALA A 102 -17.60 0.10 -36.01
C ALA A 102 -17.36 -0.70 -34.71
N GLU A 103 -18.18 -1.73 -34.46
CA GLU A 103 -17.99 -2.64 -33.33
C GLU A 103 -16.65 -3.38 -33.42
N ARG A 104 -16.24 -3.78 -34.63
CA ARG A 104 -14.95 -4.45 -34.85
C ARG A 104 -13.78 -3.53 -34.52
N VAL A 105 -13.81 -2.28 -34.98
CA VAL A 105 -12.78 -1.28 -34.65
C VAL A 105 -12.73 -1.04 -33.14
N TYR A 106 -13.90 -0.86 -32.50
CA TYR A 106 -13.98 -0.70 -31.05
C TYR A 106 -13.35 -1.89 -30.31
N ALA A 107 -13.71 -3.12 -30.68
CA ALA A 107 -13.17 -4.33 -30.09
C ALA A 107 -11.64 -4.44 -30.22
N VAL A 108 -11.09 -4.14 -31.41
CA VAL A 108 -9.63 -4.14 -31.63
C VAL A 108 -8.94 -3.08 -30.77
N CYS A 109 -9.47 -1.86 -30.72
CA CYS A 109 -8.92 -0.80 -29.87
C CYS A 109 -8.98 -1.17 -28.39
N THR A 110 -10.10 -1.72 -27.92
CA THR A 110 -10.25 -2.21 -26.55
C THR A 110 -9.27 -3.32 -26.24
N LEU A 111 -9.05 -4.27 -27.16
CA LEU A 111 -8.12 -5.38 -26.97
C LEU A 111 -6.67 -4.89 -26.85
N LEU A 112 -6.22 -3.98 -27.72
CA LEU A 112 -4.88 -3.38 -27.64
C LEU A 112 -4.68 -2.62 -26.32
N PHE A 113 -5.69 -1.84 -25.92
CA PHE A 113 -5.66 -1.14 -24.64
C PHE A 113 -5.64 -2.11 -23.45
N ALA A 114 -6.45 -3.15 -23.50
CA ALA A 114 -6.56 -4.17 -22.47
C ALA A 114 -5.24 -4.94 -22.29
N MET A 115 -4.53 -5.25 -23.38
CA MET A 115 -3.19 -5.84 -23.32
C MET A 115 -2.22 -4.98 -22.49
N VAL A 116 -2.16 -3.68 -22.74
CA VAL A 116 -1.26 -2.76 -22.01
C VAL A 116 -1.61 -2.70 -20.52
N VAL A 117 -2.91 -2.60 -20.21
CA VAL A 117 -3.39 -2.55 -18.81
C VAL A 117 -3.12 -3.87 -18.09
N PHE A 118 -3.40 -5.00 -18.74
CA PHE A 118 -3.18 -6.33 -18.16
C PHE A 118 -1.69 -6.62 -17.92
N SER A 119 -0.81 -6.28 -18.86
CA SER A 119 0.64 -6.40 -18.65
C SER A 119 1.10 -5.57 -17.45
N SER A 120 0.63 -4.32 -17.34
CA SER A 120 0.96 -3.45 -16.20
C SER A 120 0.43 -3.99 -14.87
N PHE A 121 -0.75 -4.62 -14.89
CA PHE A 121 -1.35 -5.29 -13.73
C PHE A 121 -0.49 -6.45 -13.25
N VAL A 122 -0.12 -7.36 -14.15
CA VAL A 122 0.74 -8.50 -13.84
C VAL A 122 2.09 -8.03 -13.30
N SER A 123 2.73 -7.05 -13.94
CA SER A 123 4.00 -6.49 -13.46
C SER A 123 3.91 -5.90 -12.05
N SER A 124 2.80 -5.24 -11.73
CA SER A 124 2.58 -4.66 -10.38
C SER A 124 2.45 -5.75 -9.31
N ILE A 125 1.72 -6.83 -9.62
CA ILE A 125 1.61 -8.00 -8.73
C ILE A 125 2.99 -8.65 -8.56
N THR A 126 3.68 -8.94 -9.66
CA THR A 126 5.00 -9.59 -9.62
C THR A 126 5.99 -8.76 -8.81
N SER A 127 6.06 -7.44 -9.04
CA SER A 127 6.91 -6.54 -8.26
C SER A 127 6.58 -6.57 -6.76
N SER A 128 5.30 -6.54 -6.42
CA SER A 128 4.84 -6.60 -5.03
C SER A 128 5.22 -7.94 -4.36
N MET A 129 5.03 -9.05 -5.08
CA MET A 129 5.44 -10.37 -4.60
C MET A 129 6.95 -10.48 -4.44
N THR A 130 7.73 -9.93 -5.37
CA THR A 130 9.20 -9.90 -5.29
C THR A 130 9.66 -9.10 -4.09
N GLN A 131 9.06 -7.95 -3.78
CA GLN A 131 9.39 -7.17 -2.58
C GLN A 131 9.13 -7.96 -1.29
N ILE A 132 7.97 -8.62 -1.19
CA ILE A 132 7.64 -9.46 -0.03
C ILE A 132 8.66 -10.60 0.11
N ARG A 133 9.00 -11.27 -1.00
CA ARG A 133 10.00 -12.36 -1.01
C ARG A 133 11.40 -11.87 -0.66
N GLN A 134 11.79 -10.69 -1.12
CA GLN A 134 13.10 -10.10 -0.82
C GLN A 134 13.25 -9.84 0.68
N HIS A 135 12.25 -9.21 1.31
CA HIS A 135 12.25 -8.99 2.76
C HIS A 135 12.32 -10.30 3.55
N GLN A 136 11.61 -11.34 3.11
CA GLN A 136 11.70 -12.67 3.73
C GLN A 136 13.08 -13.29 3.53
N SER A 137 13.63 -13.20 2.32
CA SER A 137 14.94 -13.75 1.96
C SER A 137 16.08 -13.13 2.77
N GLU A 138 16.07 -11.81 3.01
CA GLU A 138 17.09 -11.12 3.82
C GLU A 138 17.10 -11.60 5.27
N MET A 139 15.91 -11.78 5.85
CA MET A 139 15.79 -12.36 7.19
C MET A 139 16.31 -13.79 7.21
N GLU A 140 15.88 -14.63 6.28
CA GLU A 140 16.35 -16.02 6.19
C GLU A 140 17.86 -16.11 5.93
N GLN A 141 18.42 -15.20 5.13
CA GLN A 141 19.85 -15.15 4.86
C GLN A 141 20.64 -14.82 6.12
N SER A 142 20.24 -13.78 6.84
CA SER A 142 20.87 -13.41 8.13
C SER A 142 20.81 -14.58 9.13
N GLN A 143 19.69 -15.30 9.15
CA GLN A 143 19.52 -16.50 9.95
C GLN A 143 20.44 -17.65 9.52
N ARG A 144 20.63 -17.86 8.21
CA ARG A 144 21.55 -18.87 7.66
C ARG A 144 23.00 -18.56 7.99
N GLU A 145 23.42 -17.31 7.83
CA GLU A 145 24.77 -16.85 8.13
C GLU A 145 25.11 -17.05 9.61
N LEU A 146 24.18 -16.71 10.51
CA LEU A 146 24.36 -16.93 11.95
C LEU A 146 24.48 -18.42 12.31
N ARG A 147 23.65 -19.29 11.71
CA ARG A 147 23.77 -20.75 11.90
C ARG A 147 25.12 -21.27 11.41
N SER A 148 25.57 -20.81 10.25
CA SER A 148 26.87 -21.17 9.69
C SER A 148 28.00 -20.75 10.63
N PHE A 149 27.95 -19.53 11.17
CA PHE A 149 28.94 -19.02 12.12
C PHE A 149 29.02 -19.89 13.39
N PHE A 150 27.87 -20.21 14.00
CA PHE A 150 27.84 -21.06 15.20
C PHE A 150 28.39 -22.46 14.95
N SER A 151 28.07 -23.04 13.79
CA SER A 151 28.59 -24.34 13.38
C SER A 151 30.11 -24.30 13.20
N HIS A 152 30.64 -23.30 12.49
CA HIS A 152 32.09 -23.14 12.25
C HIS A 152 32.88 -22.90 13.55
N LYS A 153 32.32 -22.12 14.48
CA LYS A 153 32.95 -21.81 15.77
C LYS A 153 32.66 -22.84 16.86
N LYS A 154 31.94 -23.93 16.55
CA LYS A 154 31.58 -25.01 17.49
C LYS A 154 30.96 -24.48 18.79
N VAL A 155 30.07 -23.50 18.66
CA VAL A 155 29.35 -22.92 19.80
C VAL A 155 28.40 -23.98 20.39
N SER A 156 28.29 -24.04 21.73
CA SER A 156 27.40 -25.01 22.37
C SER A 156 25.94 -24.80 21.97
N VAL A 157 25.19 -25.90 21.83
CA VAL A 157 23.78 -25.88 21.41
C VAL A 157 22.94 -25.05 22.39
N GLU A 158 23.23 -25.16 23.69
CA GLU A 158 22.53 -24.41 24.74
C GLU A 158 22.73 -22.89 24.59
N LEU A 159 23.96 -22.44 24.31
CA LEU A 159 24.25 -21.02 24.07
C LEU A 159 23.60 -20.53 22.77
N CYS A 160 23.65 -21.33 21.70
CA CYS A 160 22.96 -21.02 20.44
C CYS A 160 21.46 -20.82 20.67
N GLN A 161 20.83 -21.71 21.43
CA GLN A 161 19.39 -21.65 21.71
C GLN A 161 19.03 -20.39 22.51
N ARG A 162 19.84 -20.03 23.53
CA ARG A 162 19.65 -18.78 24.29
C ARG A 162 19.77 -17.55 23.39
N ILE A 163 20.78 -17.49 22.51
CA ILE A 163 20.94 -16.39 21.55
C ILE A 163 19.76 -16.32 20.58
N TRP A 164 19.30 -17.47 20.07
CA TRP A 164 18.14 -17.54 19.18
C TRP A 164 16.84 -17.07 19.83
N MET A 165 16.57 -17.48 21.08
CA MET A 165 15.38 -17.00 21.81
C MET A 165 15.42 -15.49 22.02
N HIS A 166 16.61 -14.95 22.34
CA HIS A 166 16.79 -13.52 22.53
C HIS A 166 16.60 -12.72 21.22
N LEU A 167 17.18 -13.17 20.11
CA LEU A 167 16.99 -12.55 18.79
C LEU A 167 15.55 -12.64 18.29
N ARG A 168 14.87 -13.77 18.54
CA ARG A 168 13.47 -13.96 18.16
C ARG A 168 12.54 -13.06 18.97
N GLN A 169 12.83 -12.85 20.26
CA GLN A 169 12.13 -11.87 21.08
C GLN A 169 12.41 -10.44 20.64
N SER A 170 13.66 -10.07 20.36
CA SER A 170 13.98 -8.69 19.96
C SER A 170 13.48 -8.34 18.54
N GLN A 171 13.59 -9.25 17.57
CA GLN A 171 13.11 -9.01 16.20
C GLN A 171 11.57 -9.02 16.08
N TRP A 172 10.85 -9.76 16.94
CA TRP A 172 9.38 -9.79 16.90
C TRP A 172 8.69 -8.87 17.90
N SER A 173 9.36 -8.48 18.99
CA SER A 173 8.87 -7.44 19.90
C SER A 173 9.21 -6.04 19.40
N SER A 174 10.24 -5.88 18.58
CA SER A 174 10.54 -4.58 17.97
C SER A 174 9.63 -4.40 16.74
N ARG A 175 8.38 -4.00 16.99
CA ARG A 175 7.90 -2.82 16.29
C ARG A 175 9.01 -1.79 16.46
N LYS A 176 9.89 -1.67 15.46
CA LYS A 176 11.10 -0.86 15.49
C LYS A 176 10.82 0.42 16.26
N THR A 177 11.44 0.59 17.41
CA THR A 177 11.53 1.91 18.05
C THR A 177 12.43 2.72 17.13
N MET A 178 11.84 3.29 16.08
CA MET A 178 12.54 4.04 15.06
C MET A 178 12.85 5.40 15.66
N HIS A 179 14.12 5.58 16.02
CA HIS A 179 14.56 6.87 16.54
C HIS A 179 14.54 7.94 15.46
N GLU A 180 14.22 9.17 15.86
CA GLU A 180 14.20 10.33 14.97
C GLU A 180 15.53 10.49 14.20
N ASN A 181 16.66 10.21 14.87
CA ASN A 181 18.00 10.30 14.32
C ASN A 181 18.32 9.23 13.23
N GLN A 182 17.56 8.13 13.17
CA GLN A 182 17.73 7.08 12.16
C GLN A 182 16.97 7.40 10.87
N LEU A 183 16.02 8.34 10.92
CA LEU A 183 15.18 8.73 9.79
C LEU A 183 15.83 9.88 9.00
N LYS A 184 16.74 9.54 8.07
CA LYS A 184 17.40 10.50 7.17
C LYS A 184 16.44 11.43 6.41
N ILE A 185 15.18 11.02 6.24
CA ILE A 185 14.14 11.82 5.59
C ILE A 185 13.69 13.01 6.45
N LEU A 186 13.72 12.89 7.78
CA LEU A 186 13.37 13.98 8.69
C LEU A 186 14.38 15.12 8.61
N ALA A 187 15.65 14.84 8.29
CA ALA A 187 16.66 15.88 8.07
C ALA A 187 16.30 16.85 6.93
N ARG A 188 15.52 16.40 5.94
CA ARG A 188 15.08 17.21 4.78
C ARG A 188 13.84 18.06 5.06
N LEU A 189 13.20 17.88 6.22
CA LEU A 189 12.00 18.62 6.59
C LEU A 189 12.37 20.04 7.03
N PRO A 190 11.60 21.09 6.67
CA PRO A 190 11.76 22.44 7.22
C PRO A 190 11.70 22.43 8.75
N ASP A 191 12.51 23.27 9.40
CA ASP A 191 12.64 23.25 10.86
C ASP A 191 11.32 23.61 11.58
N SER A 192 10.46 24.41 10.94
CA SER A 192 9.11 24.71 11.45
C SER A 192 8.21 23.47 11.50
N LEU A 193 8.37 22.51 10.59
CA LEU A 193 7.61 21.26 10.57
C LEU A 193 8.25 20.20 11.49
N LYS A 194 9.59 20.18 11.62
CA LYS A 194 10.28 19.34 12.62
C LYS A 194 9.87 19.72 14.04
N SER A 195 9.85 21.02 14.35
CA SER A 195 9.44 21.52 15.67
C SER A 195 8.01 21.09 15.99
N LYS A 196 7.08 21.27 15.06
CA LYS A 196 5.68 20.83 15.23
C LYS A 196 5.54 19.32 15.41
N LEU A 197 6.30 18.53 14.65
CA LEU A 197 6.31 17.07 14.79
C LEU A 197 6.80 16.66 16.19
N ARG A 198 7.90 17.24 16.66
CA ARG A 198 8.46 16.97 18.00
C ARG A 198 7.54 17.44 19.12
N ASP A 199 6.84 18.56 18.93
CA ASP A 199 5.83 19.04 19.89
C ASP A 199 4.70 18.01 20.04
N GLU A 200 4.17 17.50 18.93
CA GLU A 200 3.09 16.49 18.95
C GLU A 200 3.56 15.16 19.58
N LEU A 201 4.81 14.75 19.32
CA LEU A 201 5.38 13.51 19.84
C LEU A 201 5.65 13.58 21.35
N PHE A 202 6.30 14.66 21.82
CA PHE A 202 6.86 14.71 23.17
C PHE A 202 6.00 15.49 24.18
N SER A 203 5.20 16.47 23.75
CA SER A 203 4.33 17.23 24.65
C SER A 203 3.43 16.34 25.53
N PRO A 204 2.69 15.34 25.01
CA PRO A 204 1.83 14.49 25.85
C PRO A 204 2.61 13.56 26.80
N ILE A 205 3.91 13.35 26.56
CA ILE A 205 4.79 12.56 27.43
C ILE A 205 5.32 13.45 28.55
N LEU A 206 5.84 14.62 28.19
CA LEU A 206 6.46 15.57 29.11
C LEU A 206 5.47 16.19 30.09
N THR A 207 4.24 16.49 29.64
CA THR A 207 3.16 17.02 30.50
C THR A 207 2.67 16.05 31.58
N LYS A 208 3.09 14.78 31.55
CA LYS A 208 2.85 13.86 32.68
C LYS A 208 3.67 14.22 33.92
N ALA A 209 4.79 14.94 33.74
CA ALA A 209 5.57 15.46 34.85
C ALA A 209 4.95 16.78 35.37
N PRO A 210 4.58 16.88 36.67
CA PRO A 210 3.85 18.04 37.21
C PRO A 210 4.56 19.39 36.99
N VAL A 211 5.90 19.39 37.10
CA VAL A 211 6.72 20.59 36.89
C VAL A 211 6.65 21.05 35.43
N ILE A 212 6.71 20.12 34.48
CA ILE A 212 6.68 20.44 33.06
C ILE A 212 5.26 20.82 32.62
N GLN A 213 4.23 20.21 33.20
CA GLN A 213 2.84 20.62 32.97
C GLN A 213 2.60 22.07 33.39
N TRP A 214 3.13 22.47 34.55
CA TRP A 214 3.05 23.85 35.02
C TRP A 214 3.77 24.83 34.07
N ILE A 215 4.97 24.47 33.59
CA ILE A 215 5.71 25.27 32.60
C ILE A 215 4.94 25.36 31.27
N SER A 216 4.34 24.27 30.81
CA SER A 216 3.56 24.22 29.57
C SER A 216 2.35 25.15 29.61
N ASN A 217 1.71 25.29 30.76
CA ASN A 217 0.55 26.17 30.93
C ASN A 217 0.96 27.66 30.97
N GLY A 218 2.19 27.97 31.39
CA GLY A 218 2.69 29.34 31.49
C GLY A 218 3.43 29.84 30.23
N ASN A 219 4.04 28.94 29.45
CA ASN A 219 4.86 29.33 28.30
C ASN A 219 4.84 28.27 27.18
N VAL A 220 3.98 28.49 26.17
CA VAL A 220 3.84 27.62 24.99
C VAL A 220 5.13 27.56 24.17
N HIS A 221 5.86 28.68 24.05
CA HIS A 221 7.14 28.72 23.33
C HIS A 221 8.25 27.96 24.07
N GLY A 222 8.26 28.03 25.40
CA GLY A 222 9.18 27.26 26.24
C GLY A 222 8.97 25.76 26.10
N MET A 223 7.71 25.32 26.01
CA MET A 223 7.37 23.92 25.75
C MET A 223 7.86 23.45 24.38
N SER A 224 7.68 24.27 23.34
CA SER A 224 8.15 23.92 21.99
C SER A 224 9.68 23.86 21.90
N ALA A 225 10.39 24.77 22.57
CA ALA A 225 11.85 24.73 22.69
C ALA A 225 12.34 23.48 23.46
N LEU A 226 11.64 23.10 24.53
CA LEU A 226 11.93 21.90 25.31
C LEU A 226 11.81 20.64 24.46
N CYS A 227 10.69 20.46 23.74
CA CYS A 227 10.45 19.33 22.86
C CYS A 227 11.45 19.25 21.69
N SER A 228 11.81 20.39 21.11
CA SER A 228 12.70 20.45 19.94
C SER A 228 14.18 20.32 20.27
N GLN A 229 14.66 20.85 21.40
CA GLN A 229 16.09 20.97 21.70
C GLN A 229 16.57 20.15 22.91
N ALA A 230 15.70 19.88 23.88
CA ALA A 230 16.11 19.28 25.16
C ALA A 230 15.81 17.77 25.27
N VAL A 231 14.98 17.22 24.38
CA VAL A 231 14.59 15.80 24.41
C VAL A 231 15.48 14.95 23.51
N THR A 232 16.02 13.88 24.06
CA THR A 232 16.74 12.83 23.32
C THR A 232 16.13 11.47 23.63
N GLU A 233 15.93 10.67 22.59
CA GLU A 233 15.47 9.29 22.75
C GLU A 233 16.66 8.36 22.95
N VAL A 234 16.59 7.51 23.98
CA VAL A 234 17.58 6.47 24.25
C VAL A 234 16.84 5.14 24.41
N THR A 235 17.28 4.10 23.71
CA THR A 235 16.79 2.72 23.92
C THR A 235 17.75 1.99 24.84
N VAL A 236 17.22 1.36 25.88
CA VAL A 236 18.00 0.64 26.90
C VAL A 236 17.62 -0.83 26.85
N VAL A 237 18.62 -1.72 26.85
CA VAL A 237 18.38 -3.17 26.88
C VAL A 237 18.12 -3.61 28.32
N SER A 238 17.29 -4.63 28.52
CA SER A 238 17.04 -5.17 29.87
C SER A 238 18.37 -5.59 30.53
N LYS A 239 18.64 -5.04 31.73
CA LYS A 239 19.87 -5.15 32.54
C LYS A 239 21.04 -4.22 32.17
N GLU A 240 20.82 -3.22 31.33
CA GLU A 240 21.77 -2.14 31.10
C GLU A 240 21.56 -1.02 32.14
N GLU A 241 22.65 -0.54 32.76
CA GLU A 241 22.60 0.53 33.76
C GLU A 241 22.52 1.90 33.07
N LEU A 242 21.39 2.60 33.22
CA LEU A 242 21.19 3.93 32.60
C LEU A 242 21.87 5.06 33.39
N PHE A 243 21.97 4.91 34.71
CA PHE A 243 22.57 5.90 35.59
C PHE A 243 23.50 5.19 36.58
N VAL A 244 24.74 5.67 36.69
CA VAL A 244 25.72 5.19 37.66
C VAL A 244 25.95 6.29 38.69
N ALA A 245 25.93 5.94 39.97
CA ALA A 245 26.15 6.90 41.04
C ALA A 245 27.51 7.60 40.87
N GLY A 246 27.50 8.93 40.71
CA GLY A 246 28.71 9.74 40.62
C GLY A 246 29.29 9.93 39.22
N MET A 247 28.64 9.44 38.16
CA MET A 247 28.97 9.80 36.78
C MET A 247 27.83 10.62 36.17
N VAL A 248 28.14 11.85 35.74
CA VAL A 248 27.30 12.73 34.93
C VAL A 248 28.10 13.16 33.72
#